data_AF-A0A520HGJ4-F1
#
_entry.id   AF-A0A520HGJ4-F1
#
_cell.length_a   1.000
_cell.length_b   1.000
_cell.length_c   1.000
_cell.angle_alpha   90.00
_cell.angle_beta   90.00
_cell.angle_gamma   90.00
#
_symmetry.space_group_name_H-M   'P 1'
#
loop_
_entity.id
_entity.type
_entity.pdbx_description
1 polymer ?
#
loop_
_entity_poly.entity_id
_entity_poly.type
_entity_poly.pdbx_seq_one_letter_code
_entity_poly.pdbx_strand_id
1 'polypeptide(L)'
;AVIPSGTSLPFAPKWKGSLGADYRWRTGGAVDLFLGAQGNYQSKQLALFSPDAVQRRLGTIDAYGLVNVSAGVGDADDRFRLTFQVRNLFDQSFAAAIQNGGPSGSYRYQIPRDADRYYGVTGRINF
;
A
#
# COMPACT_ATOMS: atom_id res chain seq x y z
N ALA A 1 -9.68 -21.12 -27.04
CA ALA A 1 -10.87 -20.75 -26.23
C ALA A 1 -11.00 -19.23 -26.20
N VAL A 2 -12.23 -18.70 -26.12
CA VAL A 2 -12.53 -17.26 -26.18
C VAL A 2 -12.83 -16.73 -24.78
N ILE A 3 -12.36 -15.52 -24.45
CA ILE A 3 -12.65 -14.87 -23.17
C ILE A 3 -14.11 -14.39 -23.18
N PRO A 4 -14.92 -14.71 -22.15
CA PRO A 4 -16.31 -14.27 -22.10
C PRO A 4 -16.45 -12.75 -22.10
N SER A 5 -17.39 -12.23 -22.88
CA SER A 5 -17.77 -10.82 -22.83
C SER A 5 -18.17 -10.38 -21.42
N GLY A 6 -17.79 -9.17 -21.03
CA GLY A 6 -18.03 -8.64 -19.68
C GLY A 6 -17.03 -9.10 -18.62
N THR A 7 -16.03 -9.92 -18.98
CA THR A 7 -14.89 -10.19 -18.09
C THR A 7 -14.13 -8.88 -17.84
N SER A 8 -13.92 -8.53 -16.56
CA SER A 8 -13.14 -7.34 -16.18
C SER A 8 -11.74 -7.40 -16.75
N LEU A 9 -11.20 -6.25 -17.18
CA LEU A 9 -9.82 -6.16 -17.61
C LEU A 9 -8.87 -6.44 -16.44
N PRO A 10 -7.67 -7.00 -16.70
CA PRO A 10 -6.65 -7.16 -15.68
C PRO A 10 -6.26 -5.82 -15.06
N PHE A 11 -5.93 -5.84 -13.78
CA PHE A 11 -5.51 -4.69 -13.00
C PHE A 11 -6.50 -3.51 -13.03
N ALA A 12 -7.78 -3.81 -13.26
CA ALA A 12 -8.87 -2.83 -13.26
C ALA A 12 -9.79 -3.06 -12.05
N PRO A 13 -9.40 -2.63 -10.84
CA PRO A 13 -10.27 -2.71 -9.68
C PRO A 13 -11.44 -1.76 -9.90
N LYS A 14 -12.64 -2.17 -9.50
CA LYS A 14 -13.84 -1.34 -9.66
C LYS A 14 -13.80 -0.09 -8.78
N TRP A 15 -13.19 -0.21 -7.60
CA TRP A 15 -13.01 0.88 -6.65
C TRP A 15 -11.57 0.94 -6.19
N LYS A 16 -11.01 2.15 -6.20
CA LYS A 16 -9.70 2.45 -5.63
C LYS A 16 -9.72 3.86 -5.09
N GLY A 17 -9.11 4.07 -3.94
CA GLY A 17 -9.09 5.37 -3.29
C GLY A 17 -8.01 5.46 -2.24
N SER A 18 -7.71 6.70 -1.88
CA SER A 18 -6.74 7.03 -0.84
C SER A 18 -7.26 8.20 -0.03
N LEU A 19 -6.93 8.22 1.26
CA LEU A 19 -7.19 9.33 2.17
C LEU A 19 -5.94 9.58 3.01
N GLY A 20 -5.59 10.85 3.19
CA GLY A 20 -4.47 11.26 4.03
C GLY A 20 -4.90 12.37 4.98
N ALA A 21 -4.30 12.38 6.18
CA ALA A 21 -4.45 13.43 7.17
C ALA A 21 -3.10 13.70 7.82
N ASP A 22 -2.76 14.98 7.92
CA ASP A 22 -1.55 15.46 8.58
C ASP A 22 -1.94 16.53 9.59
N TYR A 23 -1.32 16.48 10.76
CA TYR A 23 -1.54 17.43 11.83
C TYR A 23 -0.23 17.86 12.45
N ARG A 24 -0.03 19.18 12.53
CA ARG A 24 1.08 19.79 13.27
C ARG A 24 0.55 20.36 14.57
N TRP A 25 0.92 19.74 15.67
CA TRP A 25 0.65 20.31 16.98
C TRP A 25 1.76 21.30 17.33
N ARG A 26 1.39 22.59 17.32
CA ARG A 26 2.24 23.67 17.84
C ARG A 26 2.22 23.64 19.36
N THR A 27 3.33 23.25 19.98
CA THR A 27 3.38 23.09 21.45
C THR A 27 3.50 24.43 22.18
N GLY A 28 3.91 25.48 21.46
CA GLY A 28 4.28 26.78 22.04
C GLY A 28 5.69 26.83 22.64
N GLY A 29 6.42 25.70 22.60
CA GLY A 29 7.82 25.61 23.03
C GLY A 29 8.80 25.56 21.85
N ALA A 30 9.99 25.02 22.11
CA ALA A 30 11.09 24.93 21.14
C ALA A 30 10.90 23.85 20.05
N VAL A 31 9.88 22.99 20.17
CA VAL A 31 9.62 21.92 19.20
C VAL A 31 8.12 21.76 18.94
N ASP A 32 7.78 21.36 17.73
CA ASP A 32 6.45 20.96 17.32
C ASP A 32 6.37 19.46 17.07
N LEU A 33 5.16 18.92 17.25
CA LEU A 33 4.86 17.52 16.93
C LEU A 33 4.17 17.43 15.57
N PHE A 34 4.57 16.45 14.77
CA PHE A 34 4.04 16.18 13.45
C PHE A 34 3.43 14.79 13.45
N LEU A 35 2.14 14.70 13.18
CA LEU A 35 1.40 13.45 13.10
C LEU A 35 0.87 13.28 11.68
N GLY A 36 1.03 12.09 11.12
CA GLY A 36 0.54 11.76 9.78
C GLY A 36 -0.15 10.42 9.76
N ALA A 37 -1.20 10.31 8.96
CA ALA A 37 -1.88 9.05 8.66
C ALA A 37 -2.28 9.00 7.20
N GLN A 38 -2.03 7.89 6.53
CA GLN A 38 -2.44 7.66 5.14
C GLN A 38 -3.08 6.27 4.97
N GLY A 39 -4.30 6.25 4.46
CA GLY A 39 -5.04 5.06 4.09
C GLY A 39 -5.14 4.92 2.57
N ASN A 40 -4.97 3.70 2.06
CA ASN A 40 -5.22 3.36 0.67
C ASN A 40 -6.07 2.10 0.62
N TYR A 41 -6.97 2.00 -0.36
CA TYR A 41 -7.81 0.82 -0.56
C TYR A 41 -8.01 0.55 -2.04
N GLN A 42 -8.08 -0.72 -2.40
CA GLN A 42 -8.61 -1.16 -3.68
C GLN A 42 -9.50 -2.39 -3.52
N SER A 43 -10.55 -2.46 -4.34
CA SER A 43 -11.36 -3.68 -4.48
C SER A 43 -10.59 -4.77 -5.21
N LYS A 44 -11.08 -6.01 -5.13
CA LYS A 44 -10.52 -7.14 -5.88
C LYS A 44 -10.41 -6.86 -7.39
N GLN A 45 -9.43 -7.47 -8.03
CA GLN A 45 -9.15 -7.33 -9.45
C GLN A 45 -8.53 -8.61 -10.03
N LEU A 46 -8.69 -8.83 -11.33
CA LEU A 46 -7.95 -9.89 -12.01
C LEU A 46 -6.50 -9.47 -12.22
N ALA A 47 -5.56 -10.37 -11.96
CA ALA A 47 -4.19 -10.29 -12.46
C ALA A 47 -4.03 -11.14 -13.74
N LEU A 48 -4.81 -12.23 -13.87
CA LEU A 48 -4.79 -13.12 -15.03
C LEU A 48 -6.02 -12.93 -15.92
N PHE A 49 -5.79 -12.66 -17.20
CA PHE A 49 -6.83 -12.63 -18.24
C PHE A 49 -6.88 -13.97 -18.97
N SER A 50 -7.88 -14.79 -18.67
CA SER A 50 -7.97 -16.15 -19.23
C SER A 50 -9.41 -16.51 -19.58
N PRO A 51 -9.63 -17.30 -20.66
CA PRO A 51 -10.94 -17.88 -20.94
C PRO A 51 -11.35 -18.90 -19.87
N ASP A 52 -10.39 -19.47 -19.13
CA ASP A 52 -10.65 -20.40 -18.02
C ASP A 52 -11.06 -19.63 -16.75
N ALA A 53 -12.25 -19.96 -16.21
CA ALA A 53 -12.77 -19.38 -14.99
C ALA A 53 -11.94 -19.74 -13.73
N VAL A 54 -11.35 -20.94 -13.68
CA VAL A 54 -10.50 -21.38 -12.58
C VAL A 54 -9.22 -20.57 -12.57
N GLN A 55 -8.59 -20.36 -13.73
CA GLN A 55 -7.38 -19.52 -13.81
C GLN A 55 -7.67 -18.07 -13.44
N ARG A 56 -8.80 -17.49 -13.87
CA ARG A 56 -9.20 -16.14 -13.43
C ARG A 56 -9.39 -16.05 -11.92
N ARG A 57 -10.02 -17.06 -11.31
CA ARG A 57 -10.22 -17.12 -9.86
C ARG A 57 -8.89 -17.20 -9.12
N LEU A 58 -7.99 -18.09 -9.53
CA LEU A 58 -6.67 -18.26 -8.91
C LEU A 58 -5.73 -17.08 -9.15
N GLY A 59 -5.92 -16.38 -10.28
CA GLY A 59 -5.24 -15.14 -10.62
C GLY A 59 -5.99 -13.88 -10.19
N THR A 60 -6.89 -13.94 -9.21
CA THR A 60 -7.54 -12.76 -8.64
C THR A 60 -6.71 -12.25 -7.47
N ILE A 61 -6.41 -10.95 -7.46
CA ILE A 61 -5.89 -10.26 -6.28
C ILE A 61 -7.10 -9.78 -5.49
N ASP A 62 -7.17 -10.19 -4.22
CA ASP A 62 -8.25 -9.79 -3.34
C ASP A 62 -8.24 -8.30 -3.02
N ALA A 63 -9.37 -7.81 -2.52
CA ALA A 63 -9.44 -6.45 -2.01
C ALA A 63 -8.50 -6.31 -0.81
N TYR A 64 -7.78 -5.19 -0.74
CA TYR A 64 -6.93 -4.90 0.39
C TYR A 64 -6.87 -3.40 0.65
N GLY A 65 -6.57 -3.06 1.89
CA GLY A 65 -6.31 -1.70 2.31
C GLY A 65 -5.03 -1.62 3.15
N LEU A 66 -4.32 -0.51 3.04
CA LEU A 66 -3.10 -0.23 3.78
C LEU A 66 -3.27 1.07 4.54
N VAL A 67 -3.01 1.02 5.85
CA VAL A 67 -2.90 2.21 6.69
C VAL A 67 -1.45 2.38 7.10
N ASN A 68 -0.92 3.59 6.94
CA ASN A 68 0.41 3.96 7.40
C ASN A 68 0.30 5.16 8.30
N VAL A 69 1.14 5.23 9.32
CA VAL A 69 1.15 6.32 10.29
C VAL A 69 2.56 6.82 10.52
N SER A 70 2.69 8.08 10.89
CA SER A 70 3.95 8.70 11.25
C SER A 70 3.78 9.64 12.43
N ALA A 71 4.84 9.74 13.23
CA ALA A 71 4.96 10.70 14.31
C ALA A 71 6.37 11.27 14.28
N GLY A 72 6.51 12.58 14.37
CA GLY A 72 7.79 13.26 14.34
C GLY A 72 7.85 14.45 15.28
N VAL A 73 9.07 14.86 15.57
CA VAL A 73 9.40 16.04 16.35
C VAL A 73 10.35 16.90 15.53
N GLY A 74 10.14 18.21 15.53
CA GLY A 74 10.99 19.16 14.82
C GLY A 74 10.92 20.54 15.43
N ASP A 75 11.86 21.39 15.08
CA ASP A 75 11.87 22.79 15.54
C ASP A 75 10.67 23.57 14.98
N ALA A 76 10.26 24.64 15.69
CA ALA A 76 9.18 25.52 15.26
C ALA A 76 9.48 26.17 13.89
N ASP A 77 10.75 26.47 13.62
CA ASP A 77 11.22 27.02 12.35
C ASP A 77 11.54 25.95 11.29
N ASP A 78 11.22 24.67 11.57
CA ASP A 78 11.47 23.52 10.69
C ASP A 78 12.94 23.35 10.26
N ARG A 79 13.89 23.85 11.08
CA ARG A 79 15.34 23.68 10.83
C ARG A 79 15.79 22.22 10.90
N PHE A 80 15.15 21.43 11.75
CA PHE A 80 15.32 19.98 11.80
C PHE A 80 13.99 19.28 12.02
N ARG A 81 13.92 18.01 11.59
CA ARG A 81 12.81 17.11 11.91
C ARG A 81 13.30 15.66 12.00
N LEU A 82 12.87 14.96 13.04
CA LEU A 82 13.03 13.52 13.20
C LEU A 82 11.65 12.87 13.19
N THR A 83 11.42 11.93 12.26
CA THR A 83 10.13 11.26 12.09
C THR A 83 10.28 9.76 12.21
N PHE A 84 9.49 9.14 13.06
CA PHE A 84 9.25 7.71 13.08
C PHE A 84 8.00 7.38 12.26
N GLN A 85 8.03 6.25 11.55
CA GLN A 85 6.91 5.81 10.72
C GLN A 85 6.66 4.31 10.85
N VAL A 86 5.38 3.94 10.77
CA VAL A 86 4.89 2.57 10.65
C VAL A 86 4.18 2.44 9.31
N ARG A 87 4.67 1.52 8.48
CA ARG A 87 4.12 1.21 7.17
C ARG A 87 3.35 -0.10 7.28
N ASN A 88 2.14 -0.13 6.72
CA ASN A 88 1.19 -1.23 6.86
C ASN A 88 0.88 -1.56 8.34
N LEU A 89 0.27 -0.62 9.06
CA LEU A 89 -0.02 -0.68 10.49
C LEU A 89 -0.72 -1.98 10.92
N PHE A 90 -1.63 -2.48 10.09
CA PHE A 90 -2.44 -3.68 10.34
C PHE A 90 -1.85 -4.98 9.79
N ASP A 91 -0.63 -4.95 9.25
CA ASP A 91 0.07 -6.14 8.76
C ASP A 91 -0.71 -6.91 7.67
N GLN A 92 -1.28 -6.16 6.73
CA GLN A 92 -2.04 -6.71 5.61
C GLN A 92 -1.10 -7.31 4.56
N SER A 93 -1.16 -8.62 4.37
CA SER A 93 -0.48 -9.30 3.26
C SER A 93 -1.31 -9.27 1.98
N PHE A 94 -0.64 -9.06 0.84
CA PHE A 94 -1.27 -9.06 -0.48
C PHE A 94 -0.23 -9.33 -1.57
N ALA A 95 -0.69 -9.79 -2.74
CA ALA A 95 0.13 -9.85 -3.94
C ALA A 95 -0.09 -8.59 -4.78
N ALA A 96 0.99 -7.99 -5.28
CA ALA A 96 0.91 -6.90 -6.25
C ALA A 96 0.61 -7.42 -7.67
N ALA A 97 1.05 -8.64 -7.97
CA ALA A 97 0.77 -9.34 -9.21
C ALA A 97 0.75 -10.86 -8.99
N ILE A 98 -0.05 -11.55 -9.80
CA ILE A 98 -0.06 -13.01 -9.93
C ILE A 98 0.15 -13.32 -11.40
N GLN A 99 1.14 -14.16 -11.72
CA GLN A 99 1.51 -14.50 -13.08
C GLN A 99 1.57 -16.02 -13.27
N ASN A 100 1.32 -16.49 -14.50
CA ASN A 100 1.65 -17.85 -14.90
C ASN A 100 3.17 -18.01 -15.05
N GLY A 101 3.64 -19.27 -15.12
CA GLY A 101 5.03 -19.57 -15.44
C GLY A 101 5.96 -19.63 -14.22
N GLY A 102 5.43 -19.90 -13.04
CA GLY A 102 6.22 -20.32 -11.89
C GLY A 102 6.82 -21.73 -12.11
N PRO A 103 7.77 -22.15 -11.24
CA PRO A 103 8.39 -23.46 -11.32
C PRO A 103 7.33 -24.57 -11.37
N SER A 104 7.54 -25.56 -12.25
CA SER A 104 6.62 -26.70 -12.43
C SER A 104 5.17 -26.29 -12.79
N GLY A 105 4.97 -25.15 -13.45
CA GLY A 105 3.65 -24.67 -13.87
C GLY A 105 2.83 -24.00 -12.77
N SER A 106 3.46 -23.71 -11.63
CA SER A 106 2.83 -22.97 -10.52
C SER A 106 2.57 -21.49 -10.87
N TYR A 107 1.81 -20.81 -10.03
CA TYR A 107 1.67 -19.35 -10.09
C TYR A 107 2.85 -18.67 -9.41
N ARG A 108 3.32 -17.59 -10.03
CA ARG A 108 4.31 -16.70 -9.44
C ARG A 108 3.60 -15.52 -8.80
N TYR A 109 3.81 -15.36 -7.49
CA TYR A 109 3.31 -14.22 -6.73
C TYR A 109 4.41 -13.17 -6.62
N GLN A 110 4.10 -11.93 -7.00
CA GLN A 110 4.95 -10.79 -6.73
C GLN A 110 4.45 -10.11 -5.47
N ILE A 111 5.16 -10.34 -4.37
CA ILE A 111 4.85 -9.78 -3.06
C ILE A 111 5.72 -8.54 -2.85
N PRO A 112 5.14 -7.33 -2.78
CA PRO A 112 5.91 -6.12 -2.51
C PRO A 112 6.31 -6.09 -1.03
N ARG A 113 7.35 -5.32 -0.70
CA ARG A 113 7.75 -5.08 0.70
C ARG A 113 6.60 -4.55 1.56
N ASP A 114 5.76 -3.69 1.00
CA ASP A 114 4.61 -3.09 1.69
C ASP A 114 3.53 -4.10 2.09
N ALA A 115 3.60 -5.34 1.61
CA ALA A 115 2.74 -6.44 2.06
C ALA A 115 3.09 -6.96 3.45
N ASP A 116 4.20 -6.51 4.04
CA ASP A 116 4.57 -6.79 5.42
C ASP A 116 4.65 -5.47 6.19
N ARG A 117 4.30 -5.48 7.48
CA ARG A 117 4.49 -4.31 8.34
C ARG A 117 5.97 -4.01 8.54
N TYR A 118 6.37 -2.75 8.37
CA TYR A 118 7.72 -2.32 8.67
C TYR A 118 7.79 -0.92 9.29
N TYR A 119 8.91 -0.67 9.96
CA TYR A 119 9.19 0.55 10.70
C TYR A 119 10.29 1.34 10.01
N GLY A 120 10.31 2.66 10.20
CA GLY A 120 11.36 3.52 9.67
C GLY A 120 11.56 4.77 10.51
N VAL A 121 12.76 5.34 10.39
CA VAL A 121 13.12 6.62 10.97
C VAL A 121 13.75 7.48 9.89
N THR A 122 13.33 8.73 9.78
CA THR A 122 13.86 9.71 8.82
C THR A 122 14.25 10.98 9.56
N GLY A 123 15.49 11.44 9.35
CA GLY A 123 15.96 12.75 9.80
C GLY A 123 16.04 13.73 8.65
N ARG A 124 15.67 14.99 8.87
CA ARG A 124 15.81 16.11 7.93
C ARG A 124 16.46 17.29 8.64
N ILE A 125 17.36 17.97 7.93
CA ILE A 125 18.01 19.22 8.35
C ILE A 125 17.93 20.20 7.17
N ASN A 126 17.57 21.46 7.45
CA ASN A 126 17.55 22.55 6.48
C ASN A 126 18.64 23.58 6.88
N PHE A 127 19.43 24.05 5.91
CA PHE A 127 20.54 25.01 6.08
C PHE A 127 20.17 26.39 5.53
#